data_AF-F8PMK0-F1
#
_entry.id   AF-F8PMK0-F1
#
_cell.length_a   1.000
_cell.length_b   1.000
_cell.length_c   1.000
_cell.angle_alpha   90.00
_cell.angle_beta   90.00
_cell.angle_gamma   90.00
#
_symmetry.space_group_name_H-M   'P 1'
#
loop_
_entity.id
_entity.type
_entity.pdbx_description
1 polymer ?
#
loop_
_entity_poly.entity_id
_entity_poly.type
_entity_poly.pdbx_seq_one_letter_code
_entity_poly.pdbx_strand_id
1 'polypeptide(L)' 'MRVVPTVNISRVKPYKGPLLGQRVDRPGPVVVTQEGEEEFEVKRVVDARLKRGKLEFLVLW' A
#
# COMPACT_ATOMS: atom_id res chain seq x y z
N MET A 1 11.42 -0.64 27.63
CA MET A 1 10.37 -0.57 26.58
C MET A 1 10.91 0.29 25.45
N ARG A 2 11.14 -0.28 24.27
CA ARG A 2 11.80 0.42 23.15
C ARG A 2 10.71 0.90 22.19
N VAL A 3 10.46 2.21 22.16
CA VAL A 3 9.50 2.81 21.22
C VAL A 3 10.20 2.95 19.87
N VAL A 4 9.69 2.27 18.86
CA VAL A 4 10.14 2.44 17.47
C VAL A 4 9.14 3.34 16.78
N PRO A 5 9.54 4.52 16.28
CA PRO A 5 8.63 5.39 15.57
C PRO A 5 8.23 4.74 14.25
N THR A 6 6.96 4.40 14.11
CA THR A 6 6.37 3.94 12.86
C THR A 6 5.94 5.16 12.04
N VAL A 7 6.55 5.37 10.87
CA VAL A 7 6.24 6.49 9.98
C VAL A 7 5.55 5.96 8.73
N ASN A 8 4.48 6.64 8.28
CA ASN A 8 3.84 6.32 7.01
C ASN A 8 4.67 6.90 5.86
N ILE A 9 5.28 6.02 5.07
CA ILE A 9 6.16 6.37 3.95
C ILE A 9 5.46 7.18 2.84
N SER A 10 4.14 7.10 2.70
CA SER A 10 3.41 7.87 1.68
C SER A 10 3.28 9.35 2.01
N ARG A 11 3.49 9.73 3.28
CA ARG A 11 3.35 11.11 3.79
C ARG A 11 4.69 11.82 3.98
N VAL A 12 5.80 11.16 3.64
CA VAL A 12 7.15 11.74 3.74
C VAL A 12 7.75 11.92 2.36
N LYS A 13 8.39 13.07 2.15
CA LYS A 13 9.19 13.31 0.94
C LYS A 13 10.51 12.54 1.09
N PRO A 14 10.88 11.65 0.15
CA PRO A 14 12.17 10.99 0.17
C PRO A 14 13.30 12.03 0.22
N TYR A 15 14.26 11.85 1.13
CA TYR A 15 15.44 12.72 1.19
C TYR A 15 16.33 12.55 -0.05
N LYS A 16 16.39 11.33 -0.59
CA LYS A 16 17.06 10.98 -1.86
C LYS A 16 16.02 10.40 -2.82
N GLY A 17 16.24 10.57 -4.12
CA GLY A 17 15.41 9.95 -5.15
C GLY A 17 15.46 8.41 -5.10
N PRO A 18 14.58 7.72 -5.85
CA PRO A 18 14.58 6.26 -5.93
C PRO A 18 15.96 5.74 -6.32
N LEU A 19 16.45 4.70 -5.63
CA LEU A 19 17.69 4.05 -6.02
C LEU A 19 17.51 3.35 -7.37
N LEU A 20 18.56 3.30 -8.19
CA LEU A 20 18.54 2.58 -9.46
C LEU A 20 18.17 1.11 -9.20
N GLY A 21 17.07 0.63 -9.78
CA GLY A 21 16.56 -0.72 -9.57
C GLY A 21 15.57 -0.88 -8.40
N GLN A 22 15.28 0.19 -7.64
CA GLN A 22 14.21 0.17 -6.66
C GLN A 22 12.85 0.19 -7.36
N ARG A 23 12.10 -0.91 -7.26
CA ARG A 23 10.71 -0.95 -7.72
C ARG A 23 9.87 -0.01 -6.87
N VAL A 24 9.31 1.01 -7.50
CA VAL A 24 8.25 1.83 -6.93
C VAL A 24 6.97 1.30 -7.56
N ASP A 25 6.40 0.26 -6.96
CA ASP A 25 5.07 -0.23 -7.34
C ASP A 25 4.05 0.78 -6.82
N ARG A 26 3.94 1.92 -7.52
CA ARG A 26 2.83 2.85 -7.29
C ARG A 26 1.64 2.28 -8.05
N PRO A 27 0.52 1.97 -7.39
CA PRO A 27 -0.67 1.53 -8.10
C PRO A 27 -1.11 2.62 -9.11
N GLY A 28 -1.76 2.17 -10.19
CA GLY A 28 -2.18 3.01 -11.31
C GLY A 28 -3.22 4.09 -10.94
N PRO A 29 -3.73 4.83 -11.94
CA PRO A 29 -4.74 5.86 -11.73
C PRO A 29 -5.95 5.32 -10.96
N VAL A 30 -6.32 6.04 -9.90
CA VAL A 30 -7.45 5.72 -9.02
C VAL A 30 -8.75 6.16 -9.68
N VAL A 31 -9.75 5.27 -9.70
CA VAL A 31 -11.14 5.68 -9.96
C VAL A 31 -11.76 6.02 -8.61
N VAL A 32 -12.22 7.26 -8.45
CA VAL A 32 -12.90 7.69 -7.22
C VAL A 32 -14.39 7.43 -7.41
N THR A 33 -15.00 6.63 -6.55
CA THR A 33 -16.45 6.37 -6.59
C THR A 33 -17.24 7.65 -6.26
N GLN A 34 -18.56 7.64 -6.51
CA GLN A 34 -19.43 8.76 -6.13
C GLN A 34 -19.41 9.07 -4.62
N GLU A 35 -19.00 8.09 -3.81
CA GLU A 35 -18.88 8.16 -2.35
C GLU A 35 -17.46 8.59 -1.89
N GLY A 36 -16.55 8.85 -2.84
CA GLY A 36 -15.19 9.32 -2.55
C GLY A 36 -14.19 8.20 -2.22
N GLU A 37 -14.56 6.93 -2.47
CA GLU A 37 -13.67 5.79 -2.22
C GLU A 37 -12.73 5.58 -3.40
N GLU A 38 -11.45 5.33 -3.11
CA GLU A 38 -10.42 5.05 -4.10
C GLU A 38 -10.48 3.59 -4.54
N GLU A 39 -10.86 3.33 -5.80
CA GLU A 39 -10.82 2.00 -6.42
C GLU A 39 -9.54 1.83 -7.24
N PHE A 40 -8.99 0.61 -7.18
CA PHE A 40 -7.77 0.22 -7.87
C PHE A 40 -7.98 -1.12 -8.58
N GLU A 41 -7.42 -1.26 -9.78
CA GLU A 41 -7.36 -2.55 -10.46
C GLU A 41 -6.37 -3.47 -9.73
N VAL A 42 -6.79 -4.72 -9.50
CA VAL A 42 -6.00 -5.73 -8.81
C VAL A 42 -5.51 -6.77 -9.80
N LYS A 43 -4.20 -6.92 -9.95
CA LYS A 43 -3.62 -7.99 -10.78
C LYS A 43 -3.84 -9.38 -10.21
N ARG A 44 -3.54 -9.59 -8.91
CA ARG A 44 -3.78 -10.87 -8.22
C ARG A 44 -3.76 -10.76 -6.70
N VAL A 45 -4.47 -11.66 -6.03
CA VAL A 45 -4.31 -11.92 -4.61
C VAL A 45 -3.14 -12.88 -4.40
N VAL A 46 -2.18 -12.48 -3.56
CA VAL A 46 -0.96 -13.24 -3.27
C VAL A 46 -1.16 -14.15 -2.05
N ASP A 47 -1.87 -13.66 -1.04
CA ASP A 47 -2.05 -14.37 0.22
C ASP A 47 -3.34 -13.92 0.93
N ALA A 48 -3.83 -14.73 1.85
CA ALA A 48 -4.99 -14.42 2.69
C ALA A 48 -4.69 -14.80 4.15
N ARG A 49 -5.04 -13.92 5.09
CA ARG A 49 -4.84 -14.17 6.52
C ARG A 49 -6.03 -13.71 7.35
N LEU A 50 -6.28 -14.42 8.44
CA LEU A 50 -7.26 -14.01 9.44
C LEU A 50 -6.56 -13.29 10.60
N LYS A 51 -6.89 -12.02 10.83
CA LYS A 51 -6.31 -11.22 11.91
C LYS A 51 -7.41 -10.55 12.71
N ARG A 52 -7.47 -10.83 14.02
CA ARG A 52 -8.50 -10.30 14.95
C ARG A 52 -9.94 -10.55 14.45
N GLY A 53 -10.19 -11.73 13.89
CA GLY A 53 -11.50 -12.11 13.33
C GLY A 53 -11.84 -11.47 11.98
N LYS A 54 -10.93 -10.67 11.41
CA LYS A 54 -11.11 -10.06 10.08
C LYS A 54 -10.23 -10.76 9.04
N LEU A 55 -10.82 -11.11 7.89
CA LEU A 55 -10.10 -11.64 6.76
C LEU A 55 -9.40 -10.49 6.02
N GLU A 56 -8.09 -10.58 5.88
CA GLU A 56 -7.24 -9.61 5.17
C GLU A 56 -6.55 -10.32 4.00
N PHE A 57 -6.34 -9.60 2.89
CA PHE A 57 -5.68 -10.10 1.70
C PHE A 57 -4.40 -9.33 1.42
N LEU A 58 -3.35 -10.04 1.00
CA LEU A 58 -2.17 -9.42 0.39
C LEU A 58 -2.43 -9.35 -1.11
N VAL A 59 -2.49 -8.13 -1.64
CA VAL A 59 -2.84 -7.88 -3.03
C VAL A 59 -1.62 -7.38 -3.79
N LEU A 60 -1.39 -7.95 -4.98
CA LEU A 60 -0.54 -7.37 -6.00
C LEU A 60 -1.42 -6.54 -6.93
N TRP A 61 -1.23 -5.23 -6.87
CA TRP A 61 -1.80 -4.27 -7.79
C TRP A 61 -1.17 -4.42 -9.18
#